data_AF-A0A534NKT2-F1
#
_entry.id   AF-A0A534NKT2-F1
#
_cell.length_a   1.000
_cell.length_b   1.000
_cell.length_c   1.000
_cell.angle_alpha   90.00
_cell.angle_beta   90.00
_cell.angle_gamma   90.00
#
_symmetry.space_group_name_H-M   'P 1'
#
loop_
_entity.id
_entity.type
_entity.pdbx_description
1 polymer ?
#
loop_
_entity_poly.entity_id
_entity_poly.type
_entity_poly.pdbx_seq_one_letter_code
_entity_poly.pdbx_strand_id
1 'polypeptide(L)'
;MAQALVDLLRDNFKEAVLSSHSHRGDEVVVVRRESVQEICRFLKDGEARMQLLRYIACVDLLTYDTEMTGGGALASNEVPAYDLAKKAPREPRFQLGYNVYSVVRKQSVR
;
A
#
# COMPACT_ATOMS: atom_id res chain seq x y z
N MET A 1 -2.57 -14.92 9.31
CA MET A 1 -3.37 -13.87 8.64
C MET A 1 -3.45 -12.68 9.58
N ALA A 2 -3.33 -11.46 9.05
CA ALA A 2 -3.26 -10.23 9.85
C ALA A 2 -4.57 -9.42 9.74
N GLN A 3 -5.68 -10.05 9.37
CA GLN A 3 -7.01 -9.46 9.25
C GLN A 3 -7.41 -8.58 10.46
N ALA A 4 -7.05 -9.00 11.68
CA ALA A 4 -7.31 -8.21 12.89
C ALA A 4 -6.67 -6.80 12.87
N LEU A 5 -5.55 -6.61 12.15
CA LEU A 5 -4.93 -5.28 11.98
C LEU A 5 -5.67 -4.43 10.97
N VAL A 6 -6.21 -5.05 9.92
CA VAL A 6 -7.06 -4.37 8.94
C VAL A 6 -8.34 -3.90 9.62
N ASP A 7 -8.96 -4.75 10.43
CA ASP A 7 -10.18 -4.42 11.18
C ASP A 7 -9.89 -3.30 12.20
N LEU A 8 -8.78 -3.41 12.95
CA LEU A 8 -8.33 -2.36 13.87
C LEU A 8 -8.19 -0.99 13.19
N LEU A 9 -7.61 -0.95 11.99
CA LEU A 9 -7.46 0.29 11.23
C LEU A 9 -8.80 0.82 10.71
N ARG A 10 -9.69 -0.06 10.25
CA ARG A 10 -11.03 0.35 9.80
C ARG A 10 -11.87 0.94 10.94
N ASP A 11 -11.75 0.38 12.14
CA ASP A 11 -12.53 0.83 13.30
C ASP A 11 -12.03 2.19 13.83
N ASN A 12 -10.71 2.40 13.85
CA ASN A 12 -10.11 3.63 14.40
C ASN A 12 -9.93 4.74 13.36
N PHE A 13 -9.83 4.41 12.07
CA PHE A 13 -9.51 5.34 10.98
C PHE A 13 -10.46 5.20 9.78
N LYS A 14 -11.76 5.00 10.05
CA LYS A 14 -12.78 4.72 9.03
C LYS A 14 -12.76 5.66 7.83
N GLU A 15 -12.65 6.97 8.07
CA GLU A 15 -12.62 7.98 7.00
C GLU A 15 -11.31 8.02 6.22
N ALA A 16 -10.22 7.55 6.81
CA ALA A 16 -8.90 7.53 6.19
C ALA A 16 -8.63 6.23 5.42
N VAL A 17 -9.24 5.12 5.78
CA VAL A 17 -9.10 3.84 5.06
C VAL A 17 -9.94 3.87 3.78
N LEU A 18 -9.29 3.84 2.63
CA LEU A 18 -9.92 3.88 1.31
C LEU A 18 -10.27 2.48 0.81
N SER A 19 -9.38 1.50 1.04
CA SER A 19 -9.61 0.11 0.69
C SER A 19 -8.62 -0.80 1.44
N SER A 20 -8.85 -2.10 1.39
CA SER A 20 -7.87 -3.08 1.85
C SER A 20 -7.88 -4.30 0.94
N HIS A 21 -6.74 -4.97 0.86
CA HIS A 21 -6.55 -6.15 0.05
C HIS A 21 -5.75 -7.19 0.82
N SER A 22 -6.09 -8.47 0.62
CA SER A 22 -5.37 -9.59 1.20
C SER A 22 -4.98 -10.54 0.09
N HIS A 23 -3.68 -10.74 -0.11
CA HIS A 23 -3.20 -11.69 -1.12
C HIS A 23 -1.99 -12.45 -0.60
N ARG A 24 -2.09 -13.79 -0.59
CA ARG A 24 -1.01 -14.70 -0.15
C ARG A 24 -0.46 -14.36 1.25
N GLY A 25 -1.33 -13.87 2.14
CA GLY A 25 -0.98 -13.49 3.52
C GLY A 25 -0.31 -12.11 3.65
N ASP A 26 -0.27 -11.33 2.58
CA ASP A 26 0.12 -9.92 2.58
C ASP A 26 -1.14 -9.06 2.70
N GLU A 27 -1.34 -8.48 3.88
CA GLU A 27 -2.42 -7.53 4.13
C GLU A 27 -1.96 -6.12 3.75
N VAL A 28 -2.72 -5.49 2.87
CA VAL A 28 -2.48 -4.13 2.39
C VAL A 28 -3.67 -3.26 2.75
N VAL A 29 -3.43 -2.08 3.32
CA VAL A 29 -4.46 -1.08 3.61
C VAL A 29 -4.12 0.21 2.89
N VAL A 30 -4.99 0.62 1.97
CA VAL A 30 -4.84 1.89 1.26
C VAL A 30 -5.49 2.98 2.10
N VAL A 31 -4.71 4.02 2.40
CA VAL A 31 -5.15 5.11 3.27
C VAL A 31 -4.96 6.46 2.59
N ARG A 32 -5.67 7.47 3.10
CA ARG A 32 -5.45 8.87 2.74
C ARG A 32 -4.05 9.31 3.14
N ARG A 33 -3.40 10.10 2.26
CA ARG A 33 -2.01 10.54 2.43
C ARG A 33 -1.81 11.32 3.73
N GLU A 34 -2.75 12.19 4.05
CA GLU A 34 -2.74 13.06 5.23
C GLU A 34 -2.75 12.27 6.55
N SER A 35 -3.29 11.05 6.55
CA SER A 35 -3.42 10.22 7.76
C SER A 35 -2.24 9.28 8.00
N VAL A 36 -1.31 9.16 7.04
CA VAL A 36 -0.20 8.17 7.12
C VAL A 36 0.61 8.33 8.41
N GLN A 37 0.98 9.56 8.78
CA GLN A 37 1.81 9.80 9.97
C GLN A 37 1.08 9.38 11.26
N GLU A 38 -0.20 9.71 11.38
CA GLU A 38 -1.02 9.38 12.54
C GLU A 38 -1.23 7.87 12.65
N ILE A 39 -1.53 7.21 11.54
CA ILE A 39 -1.70 5.75 11.47
C ILE A 39 -0.40 5.03 11.84
N CYS A 40 0.75 5.47 11.31
CA CYS A 40 2.04 4.87 11.69
C CYS A 40 2.33 5.03 13.18
N ARG A 41 2.00 6.19 13.77
CA ARG A 41 2.16 6.42 15.21
C ARG A 41 1.24 5.51 16.02
N PHE A 42 -0.03 5.41 15.64
CA PHE A 42 -1.01 4.53 16.27
C PHE A 42 -0.57 3.06 16.23
N LEU A 43 -0.13 2.58 15.07
CA LEU A 43 0.34 1.21 14.91
C LEU A 43 1.60 0.92 15.74
N LYS A 44 2.52 1.88 15.82
CA LYS A 44 3.78 1.74 16.55
C LYS A 44 3.58 1.72 18.06
N ASP A 45 2.85 2.72 18.58
CA ASP A 45 2.75 2.99 20.02
C ASP A 45 1.55 2.29 20.67
N GLY A 46 0.54 1.93 19.89
CA GLY A 46 -0.66 1.24 20.34
C GLY A 46 -0.48 -0.27 20.53
N GLU A 47 -1.61 -0.97 20.62
CA GLU A 47 -1.62 -2.40 20.90
C GLU A 47 -0.94 -3.23 19.80
N ALA A 48 -0.95 -2.77 18.55
CA ALA A 48 -0.36 -3.47 17.41
C ALA A 48 1.17 -3.61 17.51
N ARG A 49 1.86 -2.74 18.25
CA ARG A 49 3.33 -2.77 18.47
C ARG A 49 4.13 -2.91 17.16
N MET A 50 3.77 -2.16 16.13
CA MET A 50 4.45 -2.15 14.82
C MET A 50 5.73 -1.31 14.86
N GLN A 51 6.74 -1.82 15.54
CA GLN A 51 7.96 -1.07 15.85
C GLN A 51 9.04 -1.18 14.76
N LEU A 52 8.93 -2.17 13.86
CA LEU A 52 9.90 -2.38 12.80
C LEU A 52 9.34 -1.86 11.46
N LEU A 53 9.91 -0.77 10.96
CA LEU A 53 9.74 -0.35 9.56
C LEU A 53 10.66 -1.21 8.69
N ARG A 54 10.09 -2.09 7.86
CA ARG A 54 10.88 -2.98 7.00
C ARG A 54 11.34 -2.29 5.73
N TYR A 55 10.44 -1.59 5.05
CA TYR A 55 10.78 -0.77 3.89
C TYR A 55 9.70 0.28 3.61
N ILE A 56 10.11 1.31 2.89
CA ILE A 56 9.22 2.24 2.19
C ILE A 56 9.57 2.15 0.71
N ALA A 57 8.58 1.93 -0.13
CA ALA A 57 8.77 1.79 -1.57
C ALA A 57 7.75 2.64 -2.32
N CYS A 58 8.18 3.33 -3.37
CA CYS A 58 7.31 4.07 -4.26
C CYS A 58 7.21 3.37 -5.61
N VAL A 59 6.00 3.28 -6.15
CA VAL A 59 5.73 2.79 -7.49
C VAL A 59 5.19 3.94 -8.33
N ASP A 60 5.85 4.20 -9.45
CA ASP A 60 5.34 5.08 -10.50
C ASP A 60 4.36 4.30 -11.37
N LEU A 61 3.10 4.67 -11.28
CA LEU A 61 2.00 4.06 -12.01
C LEU A 61 1.65 4.82 -13.28
N LEU A 62 2.55 5.65 -13.84
CA LEU A 62 2.40 6.49 -15.04
C LEU A 62 1.09 6.32 -15.84
N THR A 63 0.79 5.11 -16.33
CA THR A 63 -0.46 4.77 -17.06
C THR A 63 -1.19 3.49 -16.56
N TYR A 64 -0.97 3.03 -15.33
CA TYR A 64 -1.44 1.73 -14.82
C TYR A 64 -2.77 1.81 -14.08
N ASP A 65 -3.80 1.11 -14.58
CA ASP A 65 -5.13 1.05 -13.94
C ASP A 65 -5.53 -0.36 -13.43
N THR A 66 -5.11 -1.46 -14.08
CA THR A 66 -5.41 -2.85 -13.65
C THR A 66 -4.34 -3.82 -14.15
N GLU A 67 -4.20 -5.00 -13.51
CA GLU A 67 -3.11 -6.00 -13.71
C GLU A 67 -2.80 -6.39 -15.17
N MET A 68 -3.71 -6.12 -16.11
CA MET A 68 -3.52 -6.37 -17.54
C MET A 68 -2.79 -5.24 -18.29
N THR A 69 -2.56 -4.06 -17.68
CA THR A 69 -2.02 -2.89 -18.41
C THR A 69 -0.84 -2.19 -17.74
N GLY A 70 -0.17 -2.79 -16.75
CA GLY A 70 1.08 -2.22 -16.23
C GLY A 70 1.60 -2.83 -14.93
N GLY A 71 2.79 -2.44 -14.50
CA GLY A 71 3.50 -3.05 -13.35
C GLY A 71 4.00 -4.47 -13.61
N GLY A 72 3.11 -5.46 -13.59
CA GLY A 72 3.45 -6.87 -13.87
C GLY A 72 3.79 -7.12 -15.35
N ALA A 73 3.10 -6.45 -16.26
CA ALA A 73 3.38 -6.49 -17.70
C ALA A 73 4.53 -5.56 -18.11
N LEU A 74 4.86 -4.52 -17.33
CA LEU A 74 6.00 -3.62 -17.59
C LEU A 74 7.34 -4.22 -17.17
N ALA A 75 7.33 -5.24 -16.31
CA ALA A 75 8.54 -5.99 -15.97
C ALA A 75 8.91 -7.03 -17.05
N SER A 76 8.03 -7.34 -18.00
CA SER A 76 8.25 -8.43 -18.97
C SER A 76 8.01 -8.08 -20.44
N ASN A 77 7.26 -7.03 -20.76
CA ASN A 77 7.10 -6.54 -22.13
C ASN A 77 7.42 -5.05 -22.18
N GLU A 78 8.50 -4.71 -22.86
CA GLU A 78 8.83 -3.33 -23.23
C GLU A 78 7.66 -2.74 -24.03
N VAL A 79 6.74 -2.03 -23.37
CA VAL A 79 5.78 -1.19 -24.07
C VAL A 79 6.61 -0.07 -24.69
N PRO A 80 6.66 0.06 -26.02
CA PRO A 80 7.49 1.08 -26.64
C PRO A 80 7.11 2.47 -26.14
N ALA A 81 8.09 3.33 -25.89
CA ALA A 81 7.88 4.65 -25.30
C ALA A 81 6.82 5.50 -26.04
N TYR A 82 6.62 5.27 -27.34
CA TYR A 82 5.62 5.96 -28.16
C TYR A 82 4.17 5.60 -27.80
N ASP A 83 3.91 4.39 -27.30
CA ASP A 83 2.57 3.95 -26.88
C ASP A 83 2.20 4.48 -25.50
N LEU A 84 3.19 4.76 -24.66
CA LEU A 84 3.00 5.42 -23.36
C LEU A 84 2.68 6.92 -23.53
N ALA A 85 3.30 7.58 -24.51
CA ALA A 85 3.10 9.02 -24.76
C ALA A 85 1.65 9.40 -25.12
N LYS A 86 0.84 8.43 -25.58
CA LYS A 86 -0.56 8.64 -25.97
C LYS A 86 -1.57 8.37 -24.85
N LYS A 87 -1.14 7.80 -23.73
CA LYS A 87 -2.03 7.49 -22.61
C LYS A 87 -2.04 8.65 -21.62
N ALA A 88 -3.24 8.98 -21.14
CA ALA A 88 -3.38 9.98 -20.10
C ALA A 88 -2.63 9.52 -18.84
N PRO A 89 -1.84 10.40 -18.19
CA PRO A 89 -1.25 10.10 -16.90
C PRO A 89 -2.34 9.79 -15.87
N ARG A 90 -2.08 8.80 -15.01
CA ARG A 90 -2.96 8.50 -13.88
C ARG A 90 -2.78 9.50 -12.75
N GLU A 91 -3.88 9.88 -12.10
CA GLU A 91 -3.86 10.59 -10.82
C GLU A 91 -4.53 9.75 -9.72
N PRO A 92 -3.84 9.46 -8.59
CA PRO A 92 -2.45 9.81 -8.30
C PRO A 92 -1.44 8.92 -9.05
N ARG A 93 -0.40 9.53 -9.63
CA ARG A 93 0.66 8.82 -10.36
C ARG A 93 1.52 7.93 -9.48
N PHE A 94 1.84 8.39 -8.28
CA PHE A 94 2.74 7.69 -7.37
C PHE A 94 1.97 7.02 -6.25
N GLN A 95 2.29 5.75 -6.00
CA GLN A 95 1.84 5.04 -4.80
C GLN A 95 3.03 4.76 -3.89
N LEU A 96 2.85 5.02 -2.60
CA LEU A 96 3.88 4.81 -1.58
C LEU A 96 3.39 3.71 -0.63
N GLY A 97 4.14 2.63 -0.52
CA GLY A 97 3.87 1.53 0.39
C GLY A 97 4.75 1.61 1.63
N TYR A 98 4.14 1.49 2.81
CA TYR A 98 4.83 1.48 4.10
C TYR A 98 4.72 0.10 4.72
N ASN A 99 5.78 -0.68 4.61
CA ASN A 99 5.74 -2.03 5.11
C ASN A 99 6.24 -2.08 6.56
N VAL A 100 5.31 -2.31 7.49
CA VAL A 100 5.59 -2.32 8.93
C VAL A 100 5.35 -3.69 9.54
N TYR A 101 6.09 -3.98 10.61
CA TYR A 101 6.09 -5.28 11.28
C TYR A 101 6.16 -5.13 12.80
N SER A 102 5.45 -6.03 13.47
CA SER A 102 5.53 -6.22 14.91
C SER A 102 6.40 -7.43 15.22
N VAL A 103 7.54 -7.21 15.88
CA VAL A 103 8.40 -8.30 16.37
C VAL A 103 7.73 -9.06 17.50
N VAL A 104 6.92 -8.37 18.31
CA VAL A 104 6.19 -8.95 19.45
C VAL A 104 5.04 -9.83 18.94
N ARG A 105 4.22 -9.33 18.01
CA ARG A 105 3.04 -10.04 17.50
C ARG A 105 3.33 -10.95 16.31
N LYS A 106 4.51 -10.83 15.72
CA LYS A 106 4.94 -11.56 14.51
C LYS A 106 3.99 -11.37 13.32
N GLN A 107 3.49 -10.15 13.15
CA GLN A 107 2.52 -9.78 12.12
C GLN A 107 2.99 -8.54 11.35
N SER A 108 2.55 -8.42 10.10
CA SER A 108 2.77 -7.22 9.29
C SER A 108 1.52 -6.72 8.62
N VAL A 109 1.58 -5.44 8.27
CA VAL A 109 0.64 -4.76 7.36
C VAL A 109 1.45 -3.84 6.45
N ARG A 110 0.91 -3.58 5.27
CA ARG A 110 1.47 -2.67 4.27
C ARG A 110 0.50 -1.55 3.93
#